data_AF-A0A653VJB2-F1
#
_entry.id   AF-A0A653VJB2-F1
#
_cell.length_a   1.000
_cell.length_b   1.000
_cell.length_c   1.000
_cell.angle_alpha   90.00
_cell.angle_beta   90.00
_cell.angle_gamma   90.00
#
_symmetry.space_group_name_H-M   'P 1'
#
loop_
_entity.id
_entity.type
_entity.pdbx_description
1 polymer ?
#
loop_
_entity_poly.entity_id
_entity_poly.type
_entity_poly.pdbx_seq_one_letter_code
_entity_poly.pdbx_strand_id
1 'polypeptide(L)'
;MRTFITLLFLAIATPFFAQSHVLVKHNGEKLNVNYIKTDNNLIYFNSGKDQVEQTISTFAVAELINSTTNATTKVSDKIVVSGEQDYNKVIVIAPNATTGLSSTANDSKFVNRVKGQTPLAVQQQNIIALKRKAAKEGIPFVSLAQNNRAESSATMYTY
;
A
#
# COMPACT_ATOMS: atom_id res chain seq x y z
N MET A 1 59.92 32.84 -21.04
CA MET A 1 59.19 33.13 -19.79
C MET A 1 57.70 33.06 -20.11
N ARG A 2 57.07 31.88 -20.19
CA ARG A 2 56.23 31.23 -19.15
C ARG A 2 55.26 32.20 -18.46
N THR A 3 54.21 32.62 -19.16
CA THR A 3 53.02 33.19 -18.54
C THR A 3 52.10 32.06 -18.09
N PHE A 4 51.84 32.03 -16.78
CA PHE A 4 50.98 31.06 -16.10
C PHE A 4 49.52 31.34 -16.44
N ILE A 5 48.87 30.42 -17.16
CA ILE A 5 47.41 30.39 -17.29
C ILE A 5 46.86 29.67 -16.05
N THR A 6 46.45 30.44 -15.04
CA THR A 6 45.65 29.94 -13.92
C THR A 6 44.21 29.74 -14.38
N LEU A 7 43.88 28.50 -14.75
CA LEU A 7 42.53 28.05 -15.09
C LEU A 7 41.78 27.75 -13.78
N LEU A 8 40.93 28.66 -13.34
CA LEU A 8 40.06 28.49 -12.17
C LEU A 8 38.87 27.58 -12.55
N PHE A 9 39.00 26.28 -12.29
CA PHE A 9 37.88 25.33 -12.37
C PHE A 9 36.95 25.55 -11.17
N LEU A 10 35.93 26.39 -11.34
CA LEU A 10 34.82 26.47 -10.39
C LEU A 10 33.91 25.26 -10.63
N ALA A 11 34.16 24.17 -9.91
CA ALA A 11 33.28 23.00 -9.92
C ALA A 11 31.94 23.38 -9.28
N ILE A 12 30.92 23.61 -10.09
CA ILE A 12 29.54 23.73 -9.63
C ILE A 12 29.12 22.34 -9.16
N ALA A 13 29.28 22.06 -7.87
CA ALA A 13 28.71 20.87 -7.26
C ALA A 13 27.18 21.04 -7.31
N THR A 14 26.53 20.33 -8.22
CA THR A 14 25.07 20.21 -8.17
C THR A 14 24.72 19.47 -6.88
N PRO A 15 23.80 20.00 -6.04
CA PRO A 15 23.37 19.27 -4.86
C PRO A 15 22.63 18.02 -5.33
N PHE A 16 23.28 16.87 -5.18
CA PHE A 16 22.62 15.59 -5.34
C PHE A 16 21.69 15.43 -4.12
N PHE A 17 20.42 15.78 -4.27
CA PHE A 17 19.43 15.55 -3.22
C PHE A 17 19.24 14.04 -3.08
N ALA A 18 20.02 13.45 -2.18
CA ALA A 18 19.84 12.07 -1.77
C ALA A 18 18.44 11.91 -1.17
N GLN A 19 17.73 10.87 -1.58
CA GLN A 19 16.38 10.59 -1.09
C GLN A 19 16.42 10.25 0.41
N SER A 20 15.47 10.80 1.17
CA SER A 20 15.52 10.76 2.64
C SER A 20 15.34 9.37 3.25
N HIS A 21 14.58 8.48 2.61
CA HIS A 21 14.29 7.14 3.12
C HIS A 21 14.28 6.09 2.01
N VAL A 22 14.48 4.82 2.39
CA VAL A 22 14.24 3.64 1.57
C VAL A 22 12.99 2.95 2.10
N LEU A 23 11.98 2.84 1.25
CA LEU A 23 10.75 2.12 1.51
C LEU A 23 10.90 0.67 1.05
N VAL A 24 10.71 -0.27 1.97
CA VAL A 24 10.81 -1.71 1.68
C VAL A 24 9.41 -2.32 1.70
N LYS A 25 8.97 -2.85 0.57
CA LYS A 25 7.68 -3.53 0.44
C LYS A 25 7.74 -4.97 0.93
N HIS A 26 6.58 -5.54 1.28
CA HIS A 26 6.45 -6.94 1.69
C HIS A 26 6.75 -7.97 0.58
N ASN A 27 6.81 -7.52 -0.68
CA ASN A 27 7.26 -8.31 -1.83
C ASN A 27 8.77 -8.20 -2.10
N GLY A 28 9.51 -7.45 -1.28
CA GLY A 28 10.96 -7.26 -1.38
C GLY A 28 11.40 -6.08 -2.25
N GLU A 29 10.49 -5.40 -2.95
CA GLU A 29 10.81 -4.21 -3.71
C GLU A 29 11.25 -3.08 -2.78
N LYS A 30 12.33 -2.39 -3.17
CA LYS A 30 12.87 -1.24 -2.45
C LYS A 30 12.72 0.02 -3.30
N LEU A 31 12.17 1.07 -2.71
CA LEU A 31 11.96 2.36 -3.33
C LEU A 31 12.70 3.43 -2.52
N ASN A 32 13.68 4.07 -3.12
CA ASN A 32 14.28 5.25 -2.52
C ASN A 32 13.32 6.43 -2.74
N VAL A 33 12.94 7.12 -1.66
CA VAL A 33 11.88 8.14 -1.65
C VAL A 33 12.20 9.27 -0.68
N ASN A 34 11.61 10.44 -0.90
CA ASN A 34 11.52 11.44 0.16
C ASN A 34 10.22 11.23 0.94
N TYR A 35 10.33 10.62 2.11
CA TYR A 35 9.21 10.45 3.03
C TYR A 35 8.69 11.82 3.50
N ILE A 36 7.36 11.98 3.51
CA ILE A 36 6.67 13.19 3.95
C ILE A 36 5.96 12.92 5.28
N LYS A 37 5.01 11.97 5.30
CA LYS A 37 4.22 11.60 6.48
C LYS A 37 3.55 10.23 6.29
N THR A 38 3.02 9.69 7.39
CA THR A 38 2.13 8.53 7.39
C THR A 38 0.81 8.95 8.01
N ASP A 39 -0.30 8.70 7.32
CA ASP A 39 -1.65 9.05 7.78
C ASP A 39 -2.69 8.16 7.09
N ASN A 40 -3.81 7.85 7.77
CA ASN A 40 -4.93 7.08 7.22
C ASN A 40 -4.53 5.78 6.47
N ASN A 41 -3.59 5.01 7.04
CA ASN A 41 -3.03 3.78 6.43
C ASN A 41 -2.29 4.02 5.10
N LEU A 42 -1.86 5.25 4.83
CA LEU A 42 -1.09 5.65 3.66
C LEU A 42 0.25 6.27 4.08
N ILE A 43 1.30 5.96 3.34
CA ILE A 43 2.57 6.68 3.37
C ILE A 43 2.58 7.66 2.22
N TYR A 44 2.84 8.92 2.53
CA TYR A 44 2.99 10.02 1.60
C TYR A 44 4.47 10.26 1.36
N PHE A 45 4.88 10.32 0.10
CA PHE A 45 6.27 10.49 -0.29
C PHE A 45 6.40 11.17 -1.65
N ASN A 46 7.60 11.59 -2.03
CA ASN A 46 7.91 11.93 -3.42
C ASN A 46 9.02 11.02 -3.98
N SER A 47 9.03 10.82 -5.29
CA SER A 47 10.01 9.99 -5.99
C SER A 47 11.39 10.65 -6.16
N GLY A 48 11.62 11.85 -5.64
CA GLY A 48 12.83 12.63 -5.81
C GLY A 48 13.04 13.24 -7.20
N LYS A 49 12.50 12.64 -8.27
CA LYS A 49 12.66 13.10 -9.66
C LYS A 49 11.73 14.26 -10.00
N ASP A 50 10.44 14.10 -9.70
CA ASP A 50 9.40 15.00 -10.21
C ASP A 50 8.77 15.89 -9.11
N GLN A 51 9.24 15.78 -7.86
CA GLN A 51 8.68 16.43 -6.65
C GLN A 51 7.15 16.27 -6.45
N VAL A 52 6.50 15.39 -7.21
CA VAL A 52 5.07 15.08 -7.09
C VAL A 52 4.84 14.20 -5.85
N GLU A 53 3.85 14.56 -5.04
CA GLU A 53 3.38 13.75 -3.92
C GLU A 53 2.69 12.48 -4.43
N GLN A 54 3.15 11.35 -3.92
CA GLN A 54 2.64 10.01 -4.19
C GLN A 54 2.25 9.34 -2.88
N THR A 55 1.37 8.35 -2.98
CA THR A 55 0.92 7.57 -1.83
C THR A 55 1.12 6.09 -2.05
N ILE A 56 1.35 5.35 -0.98
CA ILE A 56 1.36 3.89 -0.96
C ILE A 56 0.71 3.39 0.32
N SER A 57 0.01 2.26 0.23
CA SER A 57 -0.63 1.63 1.37
C SER A 57 0.41 1.17 2.39
N THR A 58 0.17 1.49 3.66
CA THR A 58 0.95 0.94 4.79
C THR A 58 0.93 -0.59 4.80
N PHE A 59 -0.16 -1.21 4.33
CA PHE A 59 -0.27 -2.67 4.20
C PHE A 59 0.69 -3.26 3.16
N ALA A 60 1.16 -2.47 2.18
CA ALA A 60 2.13 -2.93 1.19
C ALA A 60 3.58 -2.80 1.69
N VAL A 61 3.82 -2.05 2.76
CA VAL A 61 5.16 -1.65 3.23
C VAL A 61 5.52 -2.37 4.52
N ALA A 62 6.67 -3.03 4.52
CA ALA A 62 7.22 -3.70 5.71
C ALA A 62 7.91 -2.70 6.63
N GLU A 63 8.79 -1.87 6.07
CA GLU A 63 9.64 -0.96 6.82
C GLU A 63 10.08 0.26 6.01
N LEU A 64 10.46 1.31 6.74
CA LEU A 64 11.09 2.52 6.23
C LEU A 64 12.47 2.64 6.85
N ILE A 65 13.50 2.77 6.02
CA ILE A 65 14.89 2.90 6.44
C ILE A 65 15.33 4.34 6.18
N ASN A 66 15.79 5.06 7.20
CA ASN A 66 16.34 6.40 7.02
C ASN A 66 17.69 6.33 6.32
N SER A 67 17.84 7.01 5.19
CA SER A 67 19.06 6.93 4.37
C SER A 67 20.30 7.57 5.03
N THR A 68 20.10 8.49 5.97
CA THR A 68 21.20 9.19 6.65
C THR A 68 21.68 8.43 7.88
N THR A 69 20.75 7.92 8.69
CA THR A 69 21.08 7.27 9.98
C THR A 69 21.09 5.74 9.90
N ASN A 70 20.58 5.16 8.81
CA ASN A 70 20.26 3.73 8.70
C ASN A 70 19.27 3.21 9.75
N ALA A 71 18.55 4.11 10.44
CA ALA A 71 17.51 3.71 11.39
C ALA A 71 16.34 3.09 10.64
N THR A 72 15.89 1.92 11.08
CA THR A 72 14.78 1.20 10.49
C THR A 72 13.53 1.35 11.35
N THR A 73 12.43 1.77 10.72
CA THR A 73 11.12 1.90 11.34
C THR A 73 10.18 0.89 10.70
N LYS A 74 9.68 -0.05 11.50
CA LYS A 74 8.68 -1.02 11.06
C LYS A 74 7.35 -0.30 10.77
N VAL A 75 6.76 -0.60 9.61
CA VAL A 75 5.48 0.00 9.17
C VAL A 75 4.32 -0.96 9.40
N SER A 76 4.42 -2.20 8.91
CA SER A 76 3.36 -3.19 9.08
C SER A 76 3.90 -4.62 9.09
N ASP A 77 3.13 -5.54 9.65
CA ASP A 77 3.41 -6.97 9.63
C ASP A 77 2.85 -7.64 8.37
N LYS A 78 3.58 -8.66 7.87
CA LYS A 78 3.09 -9.50 6.78
C LYS A 78 2.01 -10.44 7.30
N ILE A 79 0.86 -10.43 6.64
CA ILE A 79 -0.30 -11.26 6.95
C ILE A 79 -0.20 -12.54 6.13
N VAL A 80 -0.19 -13.66 6.83
CA VAL A 80 -0.22 -15.00 6.22
C VAL A 80 -1.57 -15.63 6.50
N VAL A 81 -2.26 -16.00 5.43
CA VAL A 81 -3.58 -16.65 5.46
C VAL A 81 -3.42 -18.03 4.84
N SER A 82 -3.57 -19.08 5.64
CA SER A 82 -3.25 -20.45 5.22
C SER A 82 -4.47 -21.29 4.83
N GLY A 83 -5.68 -20.75 4.98
CA GLY A 83 -6.92 -21.40 4.57
C GLY A 83 -8.16 -20.71 5.13
N GLU A 84 -9.34 -21.24 4.81
CA GLU A 84 -10.63 -20.61 5.13
C GLU A 84 -10.83 -20.30 6.63
N GLN A 85 -10.24 -21.11 7.53
CA GLN A 85 -10.32 -20.88 8.98
C GLN A 85 -9.63 -19.59 9.42
N ASP A 86 -8.68 -19.10 8.63
CA ASP A 86 -7.96 -17.84 8.86
C ASP A 86 -8.73 -16.60 8.36
N TYR A 87 -10.02 -16.71 8.05
CA TYR A 87 -10.83 -15.57 7.56
C TYR A 87 -10.79 -14.34 8.48
N ASN A 88 -10.56 -14.53 9.78
CA ASN A 88 -10.41 -13.44 10.74
C ASN A 88 -9.13 -12.61 10.53
N LYS A 89 -8.09 -13.18 9.90
CA LYS A 89 -6.85 -12.48 9.53
C LYS A 89 -7.02 -11.62 8.27
N VAL A 90 -8.04 -11.89 7.45
CA VAL A 90 -8.32 -11.11 6.24
C VAL A 90 -8.84 -9.72 6.63
N ILE A 91 -8.18 -8.69 6.12
CA ILE A 91 -8.49 -7.30 6.42
C ILE A 91 -9.32 -6.70 5.29
N VAL A 92 -10.41 -6.02 5.68
CA VAL A 92 -11.17 -5.17 4.76
C VAL A 92 -10.49 -3.81 4.76
N ILE A 93 -9.91 -3.42 3.62
CA ILE A 93 -9.19 -2.16 3.45
C ILE A 93 -10.07 -1.15 2.73
N ALA A 94 -9.84 0.13 2.99
CA ALA A 94 -10.50 1.21 2.26
C ALA A 94 -10.02 1.24 0.79
N PRO A 95 -10.88 1.62 -0.18
CA PRO A 95 -10.50 1.63 -1.59
C PRO A 95 -9.25 2.46 -1.92
N ASN A 96 -9.04 3.56 -1.20
CA ASN A 96 -7.86 4.43 -1.35
C ASN A 96 -6.58 3.83 -0.75
N ALA A 97 -6.68 2.83 0.13
CA ALA A 97 -5.55 2.17 0.81
C ALA A 97 -5.09 0.89 0.09
N THR A 98 -5.25 0.84 -1.24
CA THR A 98 -4.92 -0.32 -2.09
C THR A 98 -3.62 -0.14 -2.88
N THR A 99 -3.10 1.08 -2.98
CA THR A 99 -1.89 1.39 -3.76
C THR A 99 -0.68 0.61 -3.26
N GLY A 100 0.05 -0.02 -4.17
CA GLY A 100 1.21 -0.86 -3.86
C GLY A 100 0.88 -2.33 -3.56
N LEU A 101 -0.40 -2.69 -3.52
CA LEU A 101 -0.86 -4.08 -3.52
C LEU A 101 -1.21 -4.53 -4.94
N SER A 102 -1.16 -5.84 -5.17
CA SER A 102 -1.51 -6.46 -6.46
C SER A 102 -2.97 -6.91 -6.45
N SER A 103 -3.81 -6.38 -7.35
CA SER A 103 -5.19 -6.85 -7.51
C SER A 103 -5.24 -8.22 -8.16
N THR A 104 -6.07 -9.10 -7.64
CA THR A 104 -6.40 -10.38 -8.28
C THR A 104 -7.58 -10.22 -9.25
N ALA A 105 -7.73 -11.14 -10.21
CA ALA A 105 -8.89 -11.17 -11.11
C ALA A 105 -10.19 -11.65 -10.44
N ASN A 106 -10.16 -11.98 -9.14
CA ASN A 106 -11.26 -12.60 -8.41
C ASN A 106 -12.18 -11.55 -7.81
N ASP A 107 -12.96 -10.89 -8.68
CA ASP A 107 -14.02 -10.01 -8.23
C ASP A 107 -15.22 -10.80 -7.68
N SER A 108 -15.84 -10.26 -6.64
CA SER A 108 -17.05 -10.85 -6.03
C SER A 108 -18.17 -9.84 -6.01
N LYS A 109 -19.39 -10.26 -6.39
CA LYS A 109 -20.59 -9.42 -6.33
C LYS A 109 -21.52 -9.91 -5.24
N PHE A 110 -22.12 -8.99 -4.51
CA PHE A 110 -22.97 -9.26 -3.36
C PHE A 110 -24.26 -8.47 -3.43
N VAL A 111 -25.34 -9.09 -2.97
CA VAL A 111 -26.64 -8.43 -2.79
C VAL A 111 -26.71 -7.85 -1.38
N ASN A 112 -27.05 -6.57 -1.26
CA ASN A 112 -27.09 -5.83 0.00
C ASN A 112 -28.49 -5.84 0.65
N ARG A 113 -29.47 -6.49 0.03
CA ARG A 113 -30.87 -6.49 0.46
C ARG A 113 -31.49 -7.86 0.31
N VAL A 114 -31.94 -8.43 1.42
CA VAL A 114 -32.66 -9.70 1.45
C VAL A 114 -33.97 -9.47 2.20
N LYS A 115 -35.09 -9.93 1.63
CA LYS A 115 -36.40 -9.80 2.27
C LYS A 115 -36.38 -10.48 3.63
N GLY A 116 -36.85 -9.77 4.66
CA GLY A 116 -36.89 -10.29 6.03
C GLY A 116 -35.58 -10.16 6.83
N GLN A 117 -34.55 -9.52 6.27
CA GLN A 117 -33.31 -9.21 7.00
C GLN A 117 -33.01 -7.70 7.01
N THR A 118 -32.33 -7.24 8.06
CA THR A 118 -31.87 -5.84 8.12
C THR A 118 -30.66 -5.65 7.20
N PRO A 119 -30.49 -4.46 6.58
CA PRO A 119 -29.33 -4.19 5.72
C PRO A 119 -27.98 -4.44 6.40
N LEU A 120 -27.88 -4.14 7.70
CA LEU A 120 -26.67 -4.36 8.49
C LEU A 120 -26.34 -5.85 8.63
N ALA A 121 -27.35 -6.70 8.89
CA ALA A 121 -27.15 -8.14 9.00
C ALA A 121 -26.68 -8.75 7.67
N VAL A 122 -27.27 -8.33 6.56
CA VAL A 122 -26.86 -8.75 5.21
C VAL A 122 -25.42 -8.30 4.92
N GLN A 123 -25.06 -7.06 5.28
CA GLN A 123 -23.71 -6.56 5.11
C GLN A 123 -22.68 -7.38 5.90
N GLN A 124 -22.96 -7.69 7.16
CA GLN A 124 -22.08 -8.50 8.00
C GLN A 124 -21.89 -9.92 7.43
N GLN A 125 -22.98 -10.55 6.96
CA GLN A 125 -22.92 -11.86 6.31
C GLN A 125 -22.07 -11.82 5.03
N ASN A 126 -22.28 -10.80 4.18
CA ASN A 126 -21.50 -10.61 2.96
C ASN A 126 -20.01 -10.41 3.25
N ILE A 127 -19.66 -9.61 4.26
CA ILE A 127 -18.27 -9.39 4.69
C ILE A 127 -17.64 -10.70 5.17
N ILE A 128 -18.34 -11.49 5.99
CA ILE A 128 -17.82 -12.78 6.46
C ILE A 128 -17.63 -13.76 5.30
N ALA A 129 -18.61 -13.85 4.39
CA ALA A 129 -18.53 -14.72 3.22
C ALA A 129 -17.35 -14.31 2.31
N LEU A 130 -17.17 -13.01 2.08
CA LEU A 130 -16.04 -12.47 1.33
C LEU A 130 -14.70 -12.83 1.97
N LYS A 131 -14.57 -12.63 3.29
CA LYS A 131 -13.34 -12.96 4.03
C LYS A 131 -13.03 -14.46 3.97
N ARG A 132 -14.03 -15.33 4.10
CA ARG A 132 -13.84 -16.79 3.98
C ARG A 132 -13.39 -17.19 2.57
N LYS A 133 -13.99 -16.60 1.55
CA LYS A 133 -13.59 -16.83 0.15
C LYS A 133 -12.15 -16.40 -0.07
N ALA A 134 -11.79 -15.17 0.33
CA ALA A 134 -10.41 -14.68 0.22
C ALA A 134 -9.43 -15.58 0.99
N ALA A 135 -9.79 -16.00 2.20
CA ALA A 135 -8.93 -16.85 3.02
C ALA A 135 -8.72 -18.26 2.44
N LYS A 136 -9.74 -18.83 1.80
CA LYS A 136 -9.61 -20.08 1.06
C LYS A 136 -8.57 -19.99 -0.07
N GLU A 137 -8.41 -18.81 -0.66
CA GLU A 137 -7.46 -18.53 -1.72
C GLU A 137 -6.12 -17.98 -1.19
N GLY A 138 -5.94 -17.88 0.14
CA GLY A 138 -4.74 -17.33 0.77
C GLY A 138 -4.58 -15.82 0.60
N ILE A 139 -5.66 -15.09 0.31
CA ILE A 139 -5.64 -13.66 0.03
C ILE A 139 -5.86 -12.85 1.32
N PRO A 140 -4.91 -11.98 1.73
CA PRO A 140 -4.99 -11.26 3.01
C PRO A 140 -5.87 -10.01 3.00
N PHE A 141 -6.13 -9.41 1.83
CA PHE A 141 -6.82 -8.11 1.75
C PHE A 141 -8.00 -8.14 0.80
N VAL A 142 -9.07 -7.46 1.19
CA VAL A 142 -10.25 -7.22 0.35
C VAL A 142 -10.69 -5.77 0.44
N SER A 143 -11.15 -5.20 -0.67
CA SER A 143 -11.76 -3.87 -0.70
C SER A 143 -13.18 -3.97 -1.23
N LEU A 144 -14.12 -3.27 -0.59
CA LEU A 144 -15.52 -3.23 -0.98
C LEU A 144 -15.80 -1.95 -1.76
N ALA A 145 -16.48 -2.09 -2.89
CA ALA A 145 -17.03 -0.99 -3.66
C ALA A 145 -18.56 -1.12 -3.68
N GLN A 146 -19.26 -0.06 -3.28
CA GLN A 146 -20.70 0.00 -3.42
C GLN A 146 -21.03 0.43 -4.85
N ASN A 147 -21.64 -0.46 -5.63
CA ASN A 147 -22.05 -0.14 -7.00
C ASN A 147 -23.37 0.62 -7.00
N ASN A 148 -24.34 0.13 -6.21
CA ASN A 148 -25.65 0.76 -6.06
C ASN A 148 -26.26 0.41 -4.69
N ARG A 149 -27.53 0.80 -4.47
CA ARG A 149 -28.23 0.58 -3.20
C ARG A 149 -28.50 -0.91 -2.89
N ALA A 150 -28.57 -1.75 -3.92
CA ALA A 150 -28.89 -3.17 -3.82
C ALA A 150 -27.68 -4.08 -3.99
N GLU A 151 -26.56 -3.59 -4.54
CA GLU A 151 -25.41 -4.39 -4.93
C GLU A 151 -24.07 -3.74 -4.59
N SER A 152 -23.13 -4.58 -4.18
CA SER A 152 -21.73 -4.22 -3.96
C SER A 152 -20.82 -5.20 -4.68
N SER A 153 -19.64 -4.73 -5.07
CA SER A 153 -18.54 -5.57 -5.52
C SER A 153 -17.42 -5.56 -4.49
N ALA A 154 -16.55 -6.55 -4.58
CA ALA A 154 -15.30 -6.59 -3.86
C ALA A 154 -14.18 -7.02 -4.77
N THR A 155 -13.01 -6.42 -4.57
CA THR A 155 -11.75 -6.78 -5.22
C THR A 155 -10.78 -7.28 -4.15
N MET A 156 -10.05 -8.34 -4.46
CA MET A 156 -9.11 -8.99 -3.53
C MET A 156 -7.67 -8.64 -3.91
N TYR A 157 -6.80 -8.45 -2.92
CA TYR A 157 -5.44 -7.96 -3.11
C TYR A 157 -4.39 -8.80 -2.37
N THR A 158 -3.24 -8.97 -3.01
CA THR A 158 -2.04 -9.60 -2.45
C THR A 158 -0.88 -8.60 -2.39
N TYR A 159 0.25 -9.04 -1.82
CA TYR A 159 1.51 -8.30 -1.87
C TYR A 159 2.09 -8.19 -3.29
#